data_AF-A0A9W8CMK8-F1
#
_entry.id   AF-A0A9W8CMK8-F1
#
_cell.length_a   1.000
_cell.length_b   1.000
_cell.length_c   1.000
_cell.angle_alpha   90.00
_cell.angle_beta   90.00
_cell.angle_gamma   90.00
#
_symmetry.space_group_name_H-M   'P 1'
#
loop_
_entity.id
_entity.type
_entity.pdbx_description
1 polymer ?
#
loop_
_entity_poly.entity_id
_entity_poly.type
_entity_poly.pdbx_seq_one_letter_code
_entity_poly.pdbx_strand_id
1 'polypeptide(L)' 'MIEAYTKQLNRRFIWGLTLCGDAVRVYSIFNDHLLASRDMKLTEVDGRAKLIQLLVNWSFCEDHRLGYDPTMTWLPKL' A
#
# COMPACT_ATOMS: atom_id res chain seq x y z
N MET A 1 -7.63 1.23 9.23
CA MET A 1 -6.36 0.69 9.80
C MET A 1 -6.62 -0.52 10.69
N ILE A 2 -7.54 -0.45 11.66
CA ILE A 2 -7.87 -1.56 12.57
C ILE A 2 -8.25 -2.87 11.84
N GLU A 3 -9.12 -2.80 10.82
CA GLU A 3 -9.52 -4.01 10.07
C GLU A 3 -8.38 -4.67 9.28
N ALA A 4 -7.41 -3.89 8.85
CA ALA A 4 -6.28 -4.41 8.08
C ALA A 4 -5.35 -5.23 9.00
N TYR A 5 -5.16 -4.79 10.25
CA TYR A 5 -4.43 -5.54 11.27
C TYR A 5 -5.18 -6.78 11.77
N THR A 6 -6.51 -6.81 11.73
CA THR A 6 -7.27 -8.00 12.16
C THR A 6 -7.45 -9.04 11.05
N LYS A 7 -7.46 -8.62 9.78
CA LYS A 7 -7.72 -9.51 8.62
C LYS A 7 -6.50 -9.83 7.77
N GLN A 8 -5.41 -9.05 7.86
CA GLN A 8 -4.21 -9.21 7.03
C GLN A 8 -2.95 -9.40 7.89
N LEU A 9 -2.99 -10.38 8.78
CA LEU A 9 -1.90 -10.69 9.72
C LEU A 9 -0.61 -11.19 9.05
N ASN A 10 -0.72 -11.66 7.80
CA ASN A 10 0.39 -12.09 6.95
C ASN A 10 0.93 -10.95 6.07
N ARG A 11 0.89 -9.71 6.56
CA ARG A 11 1.45 -8.54 5.88
C ARG A 11 2.59 -7.93 6.71
N ARG A 12 3.76 -7.78 6.11
CA ARG A 12 4.89 -7.00 6.66
C ARG A 12 4.61 -5.49 6.67
N PHE A 13 3.82 -5.04 5.71
CA PHE A 13 3.34 -3.69 5.58
C PHE A 13 2.10 -3.66 4.68
N ILE A 14 1.37 -2.56 4.74
CA ILE A 14 0.11 -2.38 4.03
C ILE A 14 0.22 -1.18 3.10
N TRP A 15 -0.29 -1.32 1.88
CA TRP A 15 -0.40 -0.19 0.96
C TRP A 15 -1.67 0.60 1.24
N GLY A 16 -1.54 1.92 1.26
CA GLY A 16 -2.66 2.85 1.36
C GLY A 16 -2.64 3.84 0.21
N LEU A 17 -3.81 4.32 -0.18
CA LEU A 17 -3.96 5.39 -1.15
C LEU A 17 -5.00 6.38 -0.61
N THR A 18 -4.67 7.66 -0.61
CA THR A 18 -5.63 8.74 -0.29
C THR A 18 -5.83 9.62 -1.50
N LEU A 19 -7.09 9.99 -1.76
CA LEU A 19 -7.47 11.03 -2.70
C LEU A 19 -7.87 12.27 -1.89
N CYS A 20 -7.14 13.37 -2.07
CA CYS A 20 -7.41 14.65 -1.43
C CYS A 20 -7.61 15.71 -2.52
N GLY A 21 -8.88 16.00 -2.83
CA GLY A 21 -9.22 16.88 -3.95
C GLY A 21 -8.71 16.29 -5.27
N ASP A 22 -7.73 16.97 -5.88
CA ASP A 22 -7.11 16.56 -7.14
C ASP A 22 -5.79 15.79 -6.98
N ALA A 23 -5.36 15.53 -5.74
CA ALA A 23 -4.09 14.88 -5.46
C ALA A 23 -4.29 13.46 -4.93
N VAL A 24 -3.54 12.53 -5.49
CA VAL A 24 -3.39 11.18 -4.93
C VAL A 24 -2.05 11.06 -4.23
N ARG A 25 -2.06 10.48 -3.03
CA ARG A 25 -0.85 10.08 -2.30
C ARG A 25 -0.92 8.62 -1.93
N VAL A 26 0.21 7.95 -2.01
CA VAL A 26 0.36 6.52 -1.74
C VAL A 26 1.24 6.35 -0.53
N TYR A 27 0.93 5.31 0.24
CA TYR A 27 1.61 5.02 1.48
C TYR A 27 2.02 3.56 1.57
N SER A 28 3.18 3.31 2.14
CA SER A 28 3.56 2.01 2.69
C SER A 28 3.56 2.15 4.21
N ILE A 29 2.63 1.45 4.86
CA ILE A 29 2.38 1.54 6.29
C ILE A 29 3.00 0.31 6.94
N PHE A 30 4.08 0.51 7.69
CA PHE A 30 4.76 -0.49 8.49
C PHE A 30 4.27 -0.42 9.94
N ASN A 31 4.75 -1.33 10.79
CA ASN A 31 4.36 -1.36 12.20
C ASN A 31 4.88 -0.17 13.02
N ASP A 32 6.00 0.42 12.60
CA ASP A 32 6.73 1.46 13.33
C ASP A 32 6.84 2.78 12.56
N HIS A 33 6.62 2.76 11.25
CA HIS A 33 6.74 3.94 10.41
C HIS A 33 5.82 3.89 9.19
N LEU A 34 5.75 5.01 8.50
CA LEU A 34 4.99 5.18 7.28
C LEU A 34 5.89 5.86 6.24
N LEU A 35 5.90 5.33 5.02
CA LEU A 35 6.51 6.00 3.88
C LEU A 35 5.39 6.58 3.01
N ALA A 36 5.57 7.82 2.57
CA ALA A 36 4.59 8.52 1.76
C ALA A 36 5.21 8.93 0.42
N SER A 37 4.48 8.75 -0.67
CA SER A 37 4.87 9.28 -1.97
C SER A 37 4.74 10.80 -2.00
N ARG A 38 5.33 11.44 -3.03
CA ARG A 38 4.92 12.78 -3.44
C ARG A 38 3.48 12.76 -3.97
N ASP A 39 2.85 13.92 -4.03
CA ASP A 39 1.52 14.06 -4.60
C ASP A 39 1.53 13.80 -6.11
N MET A 40 0.58 12.99 -6.55
CA MET A 40 0.22 12.81 -7.95
C MET A 40 -0.99 13.69 -8.26
N LYS A 41 -0.77 14.82 -8.93
CA LYS A 41 -1.83 15.75 -9.33
C LYS A 41 -2.61 15.22 -10.52
N LEU A 42 -3.86 14.83 -10.32
CA LEU A 42 -4.73 14.25 -11.35
C LEU A 42 -5.20 15.27 -12.39
N THR A 43 -5.11 16.55 -12.08
CA THR A 43 -5.29 17.66 -13.03
C THR A 43 -4.18 17.66 -14.10
N GLU A 44 -3.01 17.14 -13.77
CA GLU A 44 -1.84 17.07 -14.67
C GLU A 44 -1.74 15.71 -15.37
N VAL A 45 -1.30 15.73 -16.65
CA VAL A 45 -1.09 14.50 -17.44
C VAL A 45 -0.08 13.57 -16.75
N ASP A 46 1.01 14.13 -16.23
CA ASP A 46 2.06 13.38 -15.55
C ASP A 46 1.55 12.70 -14.26
N GLY A 47 0.74 13.39 -13.46
CA GLY A 47 0.16 12.79 -12.26
C GLY A 47 -0.81 11.65 -12.58
N ARG A 48 -1.63 11.77 -13.63
CA ARG A 48 -2.47 10.66 -14.11
C ARG A 48 -1.64 9.50 -14.63
N ALA A 49 -0.59 9.77 -15.41
CA ALA A 49 0.31 8.73 -15.92
C ALA A 49 1.01 7.98 -14.78
N LYS A 50 1.50 8.68 -13.76
CA LYS A 50 2.10 8.08 -12.57
C LYS A 50 1.12 7.19 -11.80
N LEU A 51 -0.14 7.63 -11.64
CA LEU A 51 -1.16 6.82 -10.99
C LEU A 51 -1.46 5.54 -11.80
N ILE A 52 -1.62 5.65 -13.12
CA ILE A 52 -1.85 4.47 -13.98
C ILE A 52 -0.66 3.51 -13.89
N GLN A 53 0.57 4.02 -14.00
CA GLN A 53 1.78 3.20 -13.90
C GLN A 53 1.88 2.49 -12.55
N LEU A 54 1.51 3.15 -11.46
CA LEU A 54 1.46 2.53 -10.14
C LEU A 54 0.47 1.37 -10.10
N LEU A 55 -0.76 1.58 -10.57
CA LEU A 55 -1.81 0.56 -10.55
C LEU A 55 -1.42 -0.67 -11.39
N VAL A 56 -0.82 -0.42 -12.57
CA VAL A 56 -0.27 -1.47 -13.42
C VAL A 56 0.85 -2.22 -12.72
N ASN A 57 1.81 -1.50 -12.13
CA ASN A 57 2.91 -2.13 -11.41
C ASN A 57 2.40 -2.96 -10.22
N TRP A 58 1.40 -2.48 -9.47
CA TRP A 58 0.77 -3.25 -8.41
C TRP A 58 0.10 -4.53 -8.93
N SER A 59 -0.59 -4.50 -10.07
CA SER A 59 -1.25 -5.70 -10.61
C SER A 59 -0.28 -6.80 -11.08
N PHE A 60 0.94 -6.43 -11.46
CA PHE A 60 1.98 -7.37 -11.89
C PHE A 60 3.02 -7.66 -10.80
N CYS A 61 2.93 -7.01 -9.65
CA CYS A 61 3.90 -7.18 -8.58
C CYS A 61 3.70 -8.52 -7.87
N GLU A 62 4.79 -9.21 -7.57
CA GLU A 62 4.75 -10.43 -6.77
C GLU A 62 4.21 -10.12 -5.37
N ASP A 63 3.38 -11.01 -4.81
CA ASP A 63 2.70 -10.79 -3.54
C ASP A 63 3.65 -10.38 -2.41
N HIS A 64 4.84 -10.99 -2.36
CA HIS A 64 5.83 -10.69 -1.32
C HIS A 64 6.38 -9.26 -1.39
N ARG A 65 6.47 -8.68 -2.60
CA ARG A 65 6.83 -7.28 -2.81
C ARG A 65 5.68 -6.33 -2.46
N LEU A 66 4.45 -6.84 -2.42
CA LEU A 66 3.28 -6.15 -1.89
C LEU A 66 3.11 -6.38 -0.37
N GLY A 67 4.15 -6.87 0.30
CA GLY A 67 4.19 -7.04 1.74
C GLY A 67 3.59 -8.35 2.23
N TYR A 68 3.13 -9.25 1.35
CA TYR A 68 2.64 -10.57 1.77
C TYR A 68 3.80 -11.44 2.29
N ASP A 69 3.61 -12.05 3.46
CA ASP A 69 4.56 -13.01 4.00
C ASP A 69 3.81 -14.24 4.52
N PRO A 70 3.86 -15.38 3.81
CA PRO A 70 3.15 -16.59 4.23
C PRO A 70 3.72 -17.21 5.51
N THR A 71 4.91 -16.80 5.97
CA THR A 71 5.53 -17.30 7.20
C THR A 71 5.01 -16.58 8.45
N MET A 72 4.42 -15.40 8.29
CA MET A 72 3.74 -14.68 9.36
C MET A 72 2.40 -15.35 9.65
N THR A 73 2.38 -16.22 10.67
CA THR A 73 1.22 -16.97 11.12
C THR A 73 0.86 -16.61 12.56
N TRP A 74 -0.35 -16.98 12.99
CA TRP A 74 -0.73 -16.88 14.40
C TRP A 74 0.22 -17.73 15.24
N LEU A 75 0.82 -17.13 16.28
CA LEU A 75 1.30 -17.95 17.39
C LEU A 75 0.10 -18.71 17.95
N PRO A 76 0.15 -20.04 18.08
CA PRO A 76 -0.87 -20.76 18.84
C PRO A 76 -0.97 -20.10 20.20
N LYS A 77 -2.20 -19.82 20.66
CA LYS A 77 -2.42 -19.31 22.02
C LYS A 77 -1.68 -20.25 22.99
N LEU A 78 -0.67 -19.71 23.68
CA LEU A 78 -0.10 -20.33 24.88
C LEU A 78 -1.16 -20.37 25.98
#